data_AF-A0A840SLJ7-F1
#
_entry.id   AF-A0A840SLJ7-F1
#
_cell.length_a   1.000
_cell.length_b   1.000
_cell.length_c   1.000
_cell.angle_alpha   90.00
_cell.angle_beta   90.00
_cell.angle_gamma   90.00
#
_symmetry.space_group_name_H-M   'P 1'
#
loop_
_entity.id
_entity.type
_entity.pdbx_description
1 polymer ?
#
loop_
_entity_poly.entity_id
_entity_poly.type
_entity_poly.pdbx_seq_one_letter_code
_entity_poly.pdbx_strand_id
1 'polypeptide(L)' 'MAQNSNFLPARRVWERYGVTSMTLWRWLRDESINFPQPVYVGRFRYFRIAELEAWEADRIAARKGGVPDPCASR' A
#
# COMPACT_ATOMS: atom_id res chain seq x y z
N MET A 1 21.36 -5.74 -3.37
CA MET A 1 21.32 -4.83 -2.20
C MET A 1 19.86 -4.60 -1.84
N ALA A 2 19.31 -5.32 -0.86
CA ALA A 2 18.02 -5.01 -0.20
C ALA A 2 17.85 -5.91 1.04
N GLN A 3 18.69 -5.71 2.06
CA GLN A 3 18.55 -6.40 3.36
C GLN A 3 18.03 -5.39 4.39
N ASN A 4 16.75 -5.04 4.31
CA ASN A 4 16.11 -4.17 5.29
C ASN A 4 14.83 -4.81 5.80
N SER A 5 14.99 -5.69 6.79
CA SER A 5 13.91 -6.22 7.63
C SER A 5 13.34 -5.12 8.55
N ASN A 6 12.99 -3.97 7.97
CA ASN A 6 12.38 -2.86 8.67
C ASN A 6 10.87 -3.08 8.69
N PHE A 7 10.38 -3.45 9.87
CA PHE A 7 8.96 -3.54 10.17
C PHE A 7 8.45 -2.16 10.59
N LEU A 8 7.45 -1.64 9.88
CA LEU A 8 6.76 -0.41 10.25
C LEU A 8 5.54 -0.74 11.11
N PRO A 9 5.37 -0.13 12.29
CA PRO A 9 4.12 -0.25 13.02
C PRO A 9 2.99 0.40 12.21
N ALA A 10 1.75 -0.06 12.37
CA ALA A 10 0.56 0.52 11.74
C ALA A 10 0.50 2.05 11.89
N ARG A 11 1.00 2.55 13.03
CA ARG A 11 1.06 3.98 13.30
C ARG A 11 1.95 4.77 12.33
N ARG A 12 2.97 4.17 11.73
CA ARG A 12 3.81 4.86 10.74
C ARG A 12 3.25 4.69 9.33
N VAL A 13 2.59 3.57 9.07
CA VAL A 13 1.98 3.27 7.76
C VAL A 13 0.91 4.28 7.40
N TRP A 14 -0.07 4.50 8.27
CA TRP A 14 -1.15 5.45 8.02
C TRP A 14 -0.69 6.93 7.98
N GLU A 15 0.40 7.30 8.68
CA GLU A 15 1.01 8.65 8.68
C GLU A 15 1.70 8.89 7.34
N ARG A 16 2.38 7.86 6.81
CA ARG A 16 3.04 7.89 5.49
C ARG A 16 2.04 8.14 4.35
N TYR A 17 0.89 7.47 4.39
CA TYR A 17 -0.15 7.63 3.37
C TYR A 17 -1.12 8.78 3.67
N GLY A 18 -0.99 9.48 4.81
CA GLY A 18 -1.90 10.54 5.22
C GLY A 18 -3.33 10.06 5.49
N VAL A 19 -3.51 8.80 5.89
CA VAL A 19 -4.81 8.16 6.14
C VAL A 19 -5.07 7.91 7.63
N THR A 20 -6.30 7.55 7.98
CA THR A 20 -6.71 7.22 9.35
C THR A 20 -6.76 5.71 9.59
N SER A 21 -6.96 5.29 10.86
CA SER A 21 -6.83 3.86 11.25
C SER A 21 -7.97 3.09 10.65
N MET A 22 -9.11 3.76 10.58
CA MET A 22 -10.32 3.25 9.99
C MET A 22 -10.11 2.99 8.49
N THR A 23 -9.39 3.86 7.78
CA THR A 23 -9.04 3.65 6.38
C THR A 23 -8.10 2.46 6.22
N LEU A 24 -7.07 2.35 7.06
CA LEU A 24 -6.17 1.19 7.05
C LEU A 24 -6.94 -0.11 7.35
N TRP A 25 -7.88 -0.08 8.30
CA TRP A 25 -8.73 -1.23 8.60
C TRP A 25 -9.66 -1.60 7.45
N ARG A 26 -10.20 -0.61 6.72
CA ARG A 26 -10.98 -0.84 5.50
C ARG A 26 -10.12 -1.51 4.43
N TRP A 27 -8.92 -1.02 4.17
CA TRP A 27 -8.00 -1.63 3.19
C TRP A 27 -7.66 -3.09 3.51
N LEU A 28 -7.58 -3.45 4.79
CA LEU A 28 -7.39 -4.84 5.23
C LEU A 28 -8.62 -5.73 5.00
N ARG A 29 -9.81 -5.13 4.86
CA ARG A 29 -11.07 -5.84 4.64
C ARG A 29 -11.48 -5.85 3.17
N ASP A 30 -11.08 -4.83 2.43
CA ASP A 30 -11.36 -4.65 1.01
C ASP A 30 -10.35 -5.49 0.18
N GLU A 31 -10.76 -6.70 -0.20
CA GLU A 31 -9.94 -7.63 -1.00
C GLU A 31 -9.56 -7.05 -2.38
N SER A 32 -10.34 -6.10 -2.90
CA SER A 32 -10.04 -5.39 -4.16
C SER A 32 -8.76 -4.57 -4.10
N ILE A 33 -8.30 -4.18 -2.90
CA ILE A 33 -7.11 -3.33 -2.74
C ILE A 33 -5.84 -4.20 -2.65
N ASN A 34 -5.97 -5.50 -2.35
CA ASN A 34 -4.86 -6.43 -2.14
C ASN A 34 -3.75 -5.86 -1.22
N PHE A 35 -4.16 -5.18 -0.15
CA PHE A 35 -3.22 -4.56 0.78
C PHE A 35 -2.41 -5.63 1.55
N PRO A 36 -1.10 -5.42 1.80
CA PRO A 36 -0.27 -6.44 2.45
C PRO A 36 -0.74 -6.76 3.87
N GLN A 37 -0.64 -8.04 4.22
CA GLN A 37 -1.14 -8.54 5.50
C GLN A 37 -0.25 -8.10 6.67
N PRO A 38 -0.83 -7.60 7.77
CA PRO A 38 -0.07 -7.20 8.94
C PRO A 38 0.51 -8.42 9.66
N VAL A 39 1.77 -8.31 10.05
CA VAL A 39 2.40 -9.20 11.01
C VAL A 39 2.00 -8.75 12.42
N TYR A 40 1.38 -9.65 13.17
CA TYR A 40 1.01 -9.38 14.56
C TYR A 40 2.17 -9.73 15.48
N VAL A 41 2.67 -8.74 16.22
CA VAL A 41 3.64 -8.96 17.29
C VAL A 41 2.97 -8.49 18.58
N GLY A 42 2.41 -9.44 19.32
CA GLY A 42 1.53 -9.17 20.46
C GLY A 42 0.27 -8.42 20.03
N ARG A 43 0.02 -7.24 20.62
CA ARG A 43 -1.14 -6.39 20.31
C ARG A 43 -0.90 -5.44 19.13
N PHE A 44 0.36 -5.29 18.70
CA PHE A 44 0.73 -4.33 17.67
C PHE A 44 0.77 -4.98 16.29
N ARG A 45 0.36 -4.20 15.29
CA ARG A 45 0.39 -4.58 13.88
C ARG A 45 1.62 -3.97 13.23
N TYR A 46 2.41 -4.83 12.58
CA TYR A 46 3.62 -4.46 11.87
C TYR A 46 3.47 -4.80 10.39
N PHE A 47 4.01 -3.95 9.53
CA PHE A 47 4.00 -4.12 8.09
C PHE A 47 5.43 -4.13 7.59
N ARG A 48 5.73 -5.03 6.65
CA ARG A 48 7.05 -5.05 6.02
C ARG A 48 7.10 -3.93 4.99
N ILE A 49 8.15 -3.12 5.03
CA ILE A 49 8.35 -2.04 4.06
C ILE A 49 8.38 -2.61 2.63
N ALA A 50 9.08 -3.73 2.42
CA ALA A 50 9.16 -4.38 1.12
C ALA A 50 7.79 -4.76 0.53
N GLU A 51 6.85 -5.19 1.37
CA GLU A 51 5.48 -5.53 0.92
C GLU A 51 4.67 -4.27 0.58
N LEU A 52 4.85 -3.20 1.35
CA LEU A 52 4.23 -1.90 1.04
C LEU A 52 4.76 -1.34 -0.29
N GLU A 53 6.07 -1.40 -0.54
CA GLU A 53 6.68 -0.95 -1.79
C GLU A 53 6.23 -1.80 -2.99
N ALA A 54 6.15 -3.13 -2.83
CA ALA A 54 5.64 -4.02 -3.86
C ALA A 54 4.17 -3.71 -4.20
N TRP A 55 3.34 -3.44 -3.18
CA TRP A 55 1.96 -3.03 -3.37
C TRP A 55 1.82 -1.67 -4.08
N GLU A 56 2.67 -0.70 -3.75
CA GLU A 56 2.73 0.59 -4.45
C GLU A 56 3.13 0.40 -5.92
N ALA A 57 4.12 -0.45 -6.19
CA ALA A 57 4.56 -0.77 -7.55
C ALA A 57 3.45 -1.44 -8.37
N ASP A 58 2.72 -2.38 -7.79
CA ASP A 58 1.58 -3.05 -8.44
C ASP A 58 0.48 -2.03 -8.81
N ARG A 59 0.14 -1.11 -7.90
CA ARG A 59 -0.83 -0.02 -8.17
C ARG A 59 -0.36 0.91 -9.28
N ILE A 60 0.94 1.23 -9.33
CA ILE A 60 1.54 2.04 -10.39
C ILE A 60 1.53 1.29 -11.73
N ALA A 61 1.72 -0.03 -11.71
CA ALA A 61 1.66 -0.88 -12.89
C ALA A 61 0.21 -1.06 -13.38
N ALA A 62 -0.75 -1.27 -12.48
CA ALA A 62 -2.18 -1.40 -12.79
C ALA A 62 -2.73 -0.10 -13.43
N ARG A 63 -2.31 1.08 -12.94
CA ARG A 63 -2.67 2.35 -13.59
C ARG A 63 -1.95 2.61 -14.92
N LYS A 64 -0.93 1.81 -15.29
CA LYS A 64 -0.29 1.94 -16.62
C LYS A 64 -1.18 1.40 -17.75
N GLY A 65 -2.36 0.86 -17.44
CA GLY A 65 -3.44 0.67 -18.39
C GLY A 65 -4.24 1.95 -18.66
N GLY A 66 -3.71 2.81 -19.54
CA GLY A 66 -4.51 3.62 -20.48
C GLY A 66 -5.30 4.83 -19.97
N VAL A 67 -4.79 6.02 -20.32
CA VAL A 67 -5.59 6.99 -21.09
C VAL A 67 -4.74 7.33 -22.33
N PRO A 68 -5.13 6.92 -23.56
CA PRO A 68 -4.75 7.72 -24.72
C PRO A 68 -5.44 9.07 -24.54
N ASP A 69 -4.67 10.13 -24.64
CA ASP A 69 -5.16 11.49 -24.69
C ASP A 69 -6.28 11.62 -25.74
N PRO A 70 -7.52 11.97 -25.38
CA PRO A 70 -8.55 12.22 -26.40
C PRO A 70 -8.52 13.68 -26.90
N CYS A 71 -7.37 14.37 -26.87
CA CYS A 71 -7.30 15.80 -27.21
C CYS A 71 -6.48 16.13 -28.48
N ALA A 72 -5.80 15.16 -29.10
CA ALA A 72 -5.07 15.36 -30.37
C ALA A 72 -5.94 15.03 -31.60
N SER A 73 -7.08 15.70 -31.77
CA SER A 73 -7.75 15.83 -33.08
C SER A 73 -8.79 16.94 -33.03
N ARG A 74 -8.36 18.18 -33.31
CA ARG A 74 -9.04 19.12 -34.21
C ARG A 74 -8.15 20.31 -34.50
#